data_AF-A0A562FLG0-F1
#
_entry.id   AF-A0A562FLG0-F1
#
_cell.length_a   1.000
_cell.length_b   1.000
_cell.length_c   1.000
_cell.angle_alpha   90.00
_cell.angle_beta   90.00
_cell.angle_gamma   90.00
#
_symmetry.space_group_name_H-M   'P 1'
#
loop_
_entity.id
_entity.type
_entity.pdbx_description
1 polymer ?
#
loop_
_entity_poly.entity_id
_entity_poly.type
_entity_poly.pdbx_seq_one_letter_code
_entity_poly.pdbx_strand_id
1 'polypeptide(L)' 'MAGFGQAMKLSSEFIAGVAVGAGMGWLIDRLAGTSPWGLIIFLLLGFCAGVLNVLRAAGKIAEPKPGVIGRKENE' A
#
# COMPACT_ATOMS: atom_id res chain seq x y z
N MET A 1 10.84 -23.09 2.56
CA MET A 1 10.75 -22.39 1.25
C MET A 1 9.51 -21.49 1.10
N ALA A 2 8.56 -21.46 2.06
CA ALA A 2 7.33 -20.64 1.96
C ALA A 2 7.53 -19.11 2.09
N GLY A 3 8.64 -18.64 2.67
CA GLY A 3 8.90 -17.20 2.83
C GLY A 3 9.24 -16.45 1.54
N PHE A 4 9.78 -17.14 0.53
CA PHE A 4 10.18 -16.50 -0.73
C PHE A 4 8.98 -16.02 -1.56
N GLY A 5 7.90 -16.80 -1.63
CA GLY A 5 6.69 -16.41 -2.35
C GLY A 5 6.01 -15.19 -1.74
N GLN A 6 5.98 -15.11 -0.40
CA GLN A 6 5.45 -13.96 0.34
C GLN A 6 6.29 -12.70 0.09
N ALA A 7 7.63 -12.83 0.11
CA ALA A 7 8.54 -11.73 -0.15
C ALA A 7 8.44 -11.20 -1.58
N MET A 8 8.25 -12.08 -2.57
CA MET A 8 8.05 -11.70 -3.97
C MET A 8 6.72 -10.97 -4.18
N LYS A 9 5.63 -11.45 -3.58
CA LYS A 9 4.34 -10.76 -3.61
C LYS A 9 4.44 -9.37 -3.00
N LEU A 10 5.07 -9.27 -1.83
CA LEU A 10 5.21 -8.00 -1.13
C LEU A 10 6.02 -6.98 -1.93
N SER A 11 7.11 -7.44 -2.53
CA SER A 11 7.92 -6.63 -3.45
C SER A 11 7.10 -6.16 -4.66
N SER A 12 6.31 -7.05 -5.25
CA SER A 12 5.46 -6.72 -6.40
C SER A 12 4.39 -5.68 -6.06
N GLU A 13 3.74 -5.80 -4.91
CA GLU A 13 2.72 -4.84 -4.47
C GLU A 13 3.34 -3.46 -4.18
N PHE A 14 4.53 -3.44 -3.58
CA PHE A 14 5.28 -2.20 -3.36
C PHE A 14 5.65 -1.52 -4.70
N ILE A 15 6.25 -2.27 -5.62
CA ILE A 15 6.67 -1.77 -6.94
C ILE A 15 5.47 -1.29 -7.74
N ALA A 16 4.34 -2.00 -7.70
CA ALA A 16 3.11 -1.59 -8.37
C ALA A 16 2.60 -0.25 -7.83
N GLY A 17 2.57 -0.05 -6.50
CA GLY A 17 2.16 1.21 -5.89
C GLY A 17 3.06 2.39 -6.28
N VAL A 18 4.39 2.18 -6.29
CA VAL A 18 5.36 3.20 -6.69
C VAL A 18 5.25 3.52 -8.19
N ALA A 19 5.13 2.50 -9.05
CA ALA A 19 5.01 2.67 -10.50
C ALA A 19 3.73 3.42 -10.87
N VAL A 20 2.61 3.10 -10.22
CA VAL A 20 1.32 3.79 -10.41
C VAL A 20 1.40 5.23 -9.94
N GLY A 21 1.99 5.50 -8.76
CA GLY A 21 2.21 6.86 -8.27
C GLY A 21 3.10 7.69 -9.19
N ALA A 22 4.22 7.14 -9.64
CA ALA A 22 5.13 7.80 -10.58
C ALA A 22 4.45 8.06 -11.94
N GLY A 23 3.71 7.09 -12.47
CA GLY A 23 2.98 7.23 -13.74
C GLY A 23 1.88 8.29 -13.67
N MET A 24 1.07 8.30 -12.61
CA MET A 24 0.03 9.32 -12.40
C MET A 24 0.63 10.71 -12.17
N GLY A 25 1.66 10.82 -11.34
CA GLY A 25 2.34 12.08 -11.08
C GLY A 25 2.98 12.68 -12.34
N TRP A 26 3.61 11.84 -13.17
CA TRP A 26 4.15 12.26 -14.46
C TRP A 26 3.07 12.72 -15.44
N LEU A 27 1.95 12.01 -15.52
CA LEU A 27 0.82 12.40 -16.38
C LEU A 27 0.24 13.76 -15.95
N ILE A 28 0.08 13.97 -14.64
CA ILE A 28 -0.43 15.22 -14.08
C ILE A 28 0.52 16.38 -14.36
N ASP A 29 1.83 16.21 -14.15
CA ASP A 29 2.81 17.25 -14.45
C ASP A 29 2.82 17.60 -15.95
N ARG A 30 2.62 16.61 -16.82
CA ARG A 30 2.54 16.83 -18.28
C ARG A 30 1.30 17.63 -18.69
N LEU A 31 0.16 17.39 -18.03
CA LEU A 31 -1.10 18.05 -18.33
C LEU A 31 -1.20 19.45 -17.70
N ALA A 32 -0.70 19.60 -16.47
CA ALA A 32 -0.75 20.85 -15.72
C ALA A 32 0.36 21.84 -16.14
N GLY A 33 1.40 21.40 -16.85
CA GLY A 33 2.55 22.23 -17.20
C GLY A 33 3.35 22.71 -15.99
N THR A 34 3.07 22.15 -14.81
CA THR A 34 3.75 22.46 -13.57
C THR A 34 5.11 21.78 -13.55
N SER A 35 6.12 22.44 -12.98
CA SER A 35 7.35 21.81 -12.48
C SER A 35 7.00 20.57 -11.64
N PRO A 36 7.90 19.60 -11.39
CA PRO A 36 7.59 18.17 -11.12
C PRO A 36 6.91 17.87 -9.76
N TRP A 37 5.92 18.66 -9.39
CA TRP A 37 5.22 18.71 -8.13
C TRP A 37 4.20 17.59 -8.04
N GLY A 38 3.49 17.30 -9.14
CA GLY A 38 2.62 16.14 -9.24
C GLY A 38 3.41 14.85 -9.04
N LEU A 39 4.57 14.73 -9.69
CA LEU A 39 5.48 13.59 -9.50
C LEU A 39 5.94 13.49 -8.05
N ILE A 40 6.37 14.58 -7.41
CA ILE A 40 6.80 14.56 -5.99
C ILE A 40 5.66 14.11 -5.06
N ILE A 41 4.47 14.69 -5.18
CA ILE A 41 3.34 14.38 -4.29
C ILE A 41 2.87 12.94 -4.50
N PHE A 42 2.67 12.51 -5.75
CA PHE A 42 2.20 11.16 -6.03
C PHE A 42 3.26 10.08 -5.79
N LEU A 43 4.55 10.40 -5.94
CA LEU A 43 5.63 9.49 -5.56
C LEU A 43 5.67 9.32 -4.03
N LEU A 44 5.55 10.42 -3.26
CA LEU A 44 5.50 10.35 -1.80
C LEU A 44 4.26 9.59 -1.32
N LEU A 45 3.09 9.84 -1.89
CA LEU A 45 1.86 9.11 -1.56
C LEU A 45 1.96 7.63 -1.93
N GLY A 46 2.44 7.31 -3.14
CA GLY A 46 2.65 5.93 -3.59
C GLY A 46 3.67 5.18 -2.72
N PHE A 47 4.76 5.86 -2.32
CA PHE A 47 5.75 5.32 -1.39
C PHE A 47 5.14 5.07 0.00
N CYS A 48 4.39 6.02 0.55
CA CYS A 48 3.69 5.86 1.83
C CYS A 48 2.73 4.67 1.79
N ALA A 49 1.91 4.57 0.73
CA ALA A 49 1.00 3.44 0.54
C ALA A 49 1.74 2.10 0.44
N GLY A 50 2.86 2.06 -0.29
CA GLY A 50 3.71 0.88 -0.39
C GLY A 50 4.30 0.46 0.97
N VAL A 51 4.85 1.41 1.73
CA VAL A 51 5.39 1.16 3.09
C VAL A 51 4.28 0.66 4.02
N LEU A 52 3.09 1.27 3.99
CA LEU A 52 1.95 0.82 4.78
C LEU A 52 1.53 -0.61 4.42
N ASN A 53 1.55 -0.97 3.13
CA ASN A 53 1.26 -2.33 2.68
C ASN A 53 2.31 -3.33 3.21
N VAL A 54 3.59 -2.97 3.18
CA VAL A 54 4.70 -3.76 3.76
C VAL A 54 4.51 -3.97 5.26
N LEU A 55 4.21 -2.89 5.99
CA LEU A 55 4.00 -2.95 7.44
C LEU A 55 2.76 -3.77 7.81
N ARG A 56 1.70 -3.73 7.00
CA ARG A 56 0.51 -4.56 7.16
C ARG A 56 0.84 -6.05 6.94
N ALA A 57 1.55 -6.39 5.87
CA ALA A 57 1.97 -7.76 5.59
C ALA A 57 2.95 -8.30 6.65
N ALA A 58 3.75 -7.42 7.26
CA ALA A 58 4.62 -7.76 8.39
C ALA A 58 3.86 -7.91 9.73
N GLY A 59 2.53 -7.75 9.76
CA GLY A 59 1.70 -7.88 10.95
C GLY A 59 1.86 -6.73 11.96
N LYS A 60 2.47 -5.61 11.57
CA LYS A 60 2.66 -4.44 12.44
C LYS A 60 1.48 -3.47 12.46
N ILE A 61 0.51 -3.68 11.57
CA ILE A 61 -0.76 -2.94 11.56
C ILE A 61 -1.84 -3.94 11.96
N ALA A 62 -2.40 -3.78 13.16
CA ALA A 62 -3.42 -4.67 13.69
C ALA A 62 -4.65 -4.65 12.78
N GLU A 63 -5.03 -5.80 12.23
CA GLU A 63 -6.35 -5.97 11.65
C GLU A 63 -7.39 -5.77 12.77
N PRO A 64 -8.49 -5.03 12.53
CA PRO A 64 -9.58 -4.95 13.49
C PRO A 64 -10.07 -6.37 13.72
N LYS A 65 -9.76 -6.93 14.89
CA LYS A 65 -10.22 -8.26 15.29
C LYS A 65 -11.74 -8.24 15.13
N PRO A 66 -12.34 -9.12 14.31
CA PRO A 66 -13.80 -9.18 14.19
C PRO A 66 -14.31 -9.37 15.60
N GLY A 67 -15.12 -8.42 16.08
CA GLY A 67 -15.72 -8.50 17.39
C GLY A 67 -16.39 -9.85 17.51
N VAL A 68 -15.96 -10.63 18.51
CA VAL A 68 -16.66 -11.84 18.95
C VAL A 68 -17.99 -11.37 19.53
N ILE A 69 -18.95 -11.07 18.67
CA ILE A 69 -20.32 -10.80 19.06
C ILE A 69 -21.02 -12.16 19.16
N GLY A 70 -21.32 -12.56 20.40
CA GLY A 70 -22.50 -13.38 20.66
C GLY A 70 -22.30 -14.90 20.80
N ARG A 71 -21.38 -15.36 21.64
CA ARG A 71 -21.57 -16.66 22.33
C ARG A 71 -22.09 -16.39 23.76
N LYS A 72 -23.37 -16.03 23.85
CA LYS A 72 -24.15 -16.04 25.09
C LYS A 72 -25.42 -16.84 24.78
N GLU A 73 -25.77 -17.74 25.71
CA GLU A 73 -26.96 -18.62 25.71
C GLU A 73 -26.99 -19.68 24.60
N ASN A 74 -26.98 -20.99 24.86
CA ASN A 74 -27.80 -21.74 25.81
C ASN A 74 -27.07 -23.05 26.19
N GLU A 75 -26.87 -23.31 27.48
CA GLU A 75 -26.86 -24.65 28.11
C GLU A 75 -27.31 -24.52 29.57
#